data_AF-A0A3D4UXE5-F1
#
_entry.id   AF-A0A3D4UXE5-F1
#
_cell.length_a   1.000
_cell.length_b   1.000
_cell.length_c   1.000
_cell.angle_alpha   90.00
_cell.angle_beta   90.00
_cell.angle_gamma   90.00
#
_symmetry.space_group_name_H-M   'P 1'
#
loop_
_entity.id
_entity.type
_entity.pdbx_description
1 polymer ?
#
loop_
_entity_poly.entity_id
_entity_poly.type
_entity_poly.pdbx_seq_one_letter_code
_entity_poly.pdbx_strand_id
1 'polypeptide(L)'
;MVDRANRETETREKQARKQAWRPPNQLEAPPAPVGYKHRWIRERVMDYDDKANVHKRQREGYELVRAEDYPDSEFPVIDEGKNAGVIGQGGLLLARIP
;
A
#
# COMPACT_ATOMS: atom_id res chain seq x y z
N MET A 1 22.85 -41.13 -22.83
CA MET A 1 21.94 -40.24 -23.58
C MET A 1 22.06 -38.87 -22.92
N VAL A 2 22.55 -37.86 -23.63
CA VAL A 2 22.80 -36.53 -23.06
C VAL A 2 21.55 -35.69 -23.28
N ASP A 3 20.85 -35.33 -22.20
CA ASP A 3 19.72 -34.41 -22.23
C ASP A 3 20.18 -33.02 -22.73
N ARG A 4 19.87 -32.73 -24.00
CA ARG A 4 20.06 -31.40 -24.62
C ARG A 4 18.83 -30.52 -24.37
N ALA A 5 18.38 -30.42 -23.12
CA ALA A 5 17.40 -29.42 -22.74
C ALA A 5 18.12 -28.08 -22.57
N ASN A 6 17.70 -27.08 -23.35
CA ASN A 6 18.26 -25.72 -23.34
C ASN A 6 18.23 -25.13 -21.92
N ARG A 7 19.41 -24.86 -21.34
CA ARG A 7 19.61 -24.31 -19.99
C ARG A 7 18.99 -22.91 -19.79
N GLU A 8 18.49 -22.28 -20.84
CA GLU A 8 17.82 -20.97 -20.78
C GLU A 8 16.36 -21.02 -20.29
N THR A 9 15.79 -22.21 -20.12
CA THR A 9 14.33 -22.34 -19.91
C THR A 9 13.90 -22.39 -18.43
N GLU A 10 14.85 -22.30 -17.50
CA GLU A 10 14.59 -22.28 -16.04
C GLU A 10 14.48 -20.84 -15.52
N THR A 11 13.48 -20.09 -15.99
CA THR A 11 13.12 -18.83 -15.35
C THR A 11 12.26 -19.08 -14.10
N ARG A 12 12.57 -18.35 -13.01
CA ARG A 12 11.92 -18.42 -11.69
C ARG A 12 10.39 -18.29 -11.74
N GLU A 13 9.87 -17.68 -12.79
CA GLU A 13 8.43 -17.54 -13.08
C GLU A 13 7.73 -18.87 -13.35
N LYS A 14 8.40 -19.85 -13.99
CA LYS A 14 7.82 -21.16 -14.31
C LYS A 14 7.68 -22.09 -13.10
N GLN A 15 8.30 -21.75 -11.97
CA GLN A 15 8.18 -22.47 -10.70
C GLN A 15 7.24 -21.76 -9.70
N ALA A 16 6.33 -20.91 -10.17
CA ALA A 16 5.30 -20.32 -9.32
C ALA A 16 4.35 -21.42 -8.81
N ARG A 17 4.56 -21.87 -7.57
CA ARG A 17 3.65 -22.78 -6.87
C ARG A 17 2.24 -22.18 -6.90
N LYS A 18 1.22 -23.00 -7.19
CA LYS A 18 -0.19 -22.63 -7.04
C LYS A 18 -0.36 -21.96 -5.68
N GLN A 19 -0.75 -20.68 -5.67
CA GLN A 19 -0.98 -19.99 -4.42
C GLN A 19 -2.16 -20.67 -3.73
N ALA A 20 -1.91 -21.22 -2.54
CA ALA A 20 -2.99 -21.63 -1.66
C ALA A 20 -3.86 -20.41 -1.35
N TRP A 21 -5.15 -20.63 -1.10
CA TRP A 21 -6.05 -19.58 -0.64
C TRP A 21 -5.42 -18.86 0.57
N ARG A 22 -5.44 -17.52 0.55
CA ARG A 22 -4.91 -16.65 1.60
C ARG A 22 -6.01 -15.70 2.05
N PRO A 23 -6.04 -15.35 3.34
CA PRO A 23 -6.92 -14.29 3.80
C PRO A 23 -6.56 -12.96 3.10
N PRO A 24 -7.54 -12.07 2.92
CA PRO A 24 -7.29 -10.76 2.33
C PRO A 24 -6.33 -9.95 3.21
N ASN A 25 -5.40 -9.23 2.57
CA ASN A 25 -4.55 -8.29 3.27
C ASN A 25 -5.32 -6.98 3.49
N GLN A 26 -5.73 -6.70 4.71
CA GLN A 26 -6.48 -5.47 5.03
C GLN A 26 -5.67 -4.20 4.78
N LEU A 27 -4.33 -4.28 4.84
CA LEU A 27 -3.43 -3.16 4.62
C LEU A 27 -2.79 -3.22 3.23
N GLU A 28 -3.45 -3.89 2.28
CA GLU A 28 -3.10 -3.79 0.87
C GLU A 28 -3.27 -2.35 0.40
N ALA A 29 -2.30 -1.89 -0.37
CA ALA A 29 -2.24 -0.53 -0.88
C ALA A 29 -2.17 -0.56 -2.40
N PRO A 30 -2.65 0.49 -3.09
CA PRO A 30 -2.49 0.62 -4.52
C PRO A 30 -1.00 0.61 -4.91
N PRO A 31 -0.67 0.28 -6.18
CA PRO A 31 0.70 0.35 -6.67
C PRO A 31 1.25 1.77 -6.54
N ALA A 32 2.40 1.91 -5.87
CA ALA A 32 3.04 3.20 -5.68
C ALA A 32 3.61 3.76 -6.99
N PRO A 33 3.67 5.10 -7.16
CA PRO A 33 4.34 5.71 -8.30
C PRO A 33 5.83 5.35 -8.32
N VAL A 34 6.46 5.45 -9.49
CA VAL A 34 7.89 5.13 -9.64
C VAL A 34 8.74 6.00 -8.71
N GLY A 35 9.62 5.35 -7.95
CA GLY A 35 10.49 6.03 -6.99
C GLY A 35 9.87 6.26 -5.62
N TYR A 36 8.58 5.95 -5.43
CA TYR A 36 7.90 6.07 -4.14
C TYR A 36 7.56 4.69 -3.56
N LYS A 37 7.37 4.66 -2.24
CA LYS A 37 6.78 3.54 -1.53
C LYS A 37 5.53 4.00 -0.80
N HIS A 38 4.57 3.10 -0.64
CA HIS A 38 3.40 3.35 0.19
C HIS A 38 3.61 2.84 1.61
N ARG A 39 3.12 3.61 2.58
CA ARG A 39 3.13 3.27 4.00
C ARG A 39 1.89 3.77 4.70
N TRP A 40 1.29 2.89 5.49
CA TRP A 40 0.22 3.24 6.41
C TRP A 40 0.79 3.99 7.63
N ILE A 41 0.22 5.15 7.91
CA ILE A 41 0.56 5.98 9.07
C ILE A 41 -0.63 6.07 10.01
N ARG A 42 -0.35 6.11 11.31
CA ARG A 42 -1.37 6.17 12.35
C ARG A 42 -1.96 7.56 12.46
N GLU A 43 -3.28 7.64 12.40
CA GLU A 43 -4.08 8.86 12.50
C GLU A 43 -4.92 8.87 13.77
N ARG A 44 -5.39 7.71 14.25
CA ARG A 44 -6.12 7.57 15.51
C ARG A 44 -5.68 6.32 16.27
N VAL A 45 -5.72 6.39 17.60
CA VAL A 45 -5.64 5.23 18.50
C VAL A 45 -6.75 5.32 19.51
N MET A 46 -7.57 4.27 19.58
CA MET A 46 -8.76 4.23 20.43
C MET A 46 -9.57 5.53 20.26
N ASP A 47 -9.76 6.29 21.33
CA ASP A 47 -10.56 7.51 21.35
C ASP A 47 -9.74 8.81 21.13
N TYR A 48 -8.47 8.70 20.70
CA TYR A 48 -7.57 9.85 20.50
C TYR A 48 -7.04 9.96 19.07
N ASP A 49 -7.17 11.16 18.48
CA ASP A 49 -6.55 11.51 17.19
C ASP A 49 -5.03 11.77 17.35
N ASP A 50 -4.19 10.93 16.76
CA ASP A 50 -2.73 11.07 16.72
C ASP A 50 -2.27 12.09 15.66
N LYS A 51 -2.67 13.34 15.89
CA LYS A 51 -2.27 14.48 15.06
C LYS A 51 -0.74 14.65 15.06
N ALA A 52 -0.07 14.36 16.19
CA ALA A 52 1.37 14.50 16.31
C ALA A 52 2.13 13.57 15.35
N ASN A 53 1.72 12.31 15.24
CA ASN A 53 2.31 11.37 14.29
C ASN A 53 2.07 11.84 12.85
N VAL A 54 0.84 12.20 12.48
CA VAL A 54 0.52 12.68 11.12
C VAL A 54 1.33 13.94 10.75
N HIS A 55 1.46 14.90 11.67
CA HIS A 55 2.27 16.10 11.45
C HIS A 55 3.77 15.80 11.39
N LYS A 56 4.27 14.86 12.19
CA LYS A 56 5.67 14.43 12.14
C LYS A 56 6.00 13.80 10.77
N ARG A 57 5.15 12.90 10.27
CA ARG A 57 5.36 12.23 8.98
C ARG A 57 5.33 13.21 7.81
N GLN A 58 4.41 14.16 7.80
CA GLN A 58 4.39 15.21 6.78
C GLN A 58 5.70 16.02 6.77
N ARG A 59 6.26 16.33 7.95
CA ARG A 59 7.57 17.02 8.03
C ARG A 59 8.77 16.16 7.60
N GLU A 60 8.63 14.84 7.66
CA GLU A 60 9.60 13.88 7.11
C GLU A 60 9.47 13.74 5.59
N GLY A 61 8.52 14.43 4.95
CA GLY A 61 8.30 14.39 3.50
C GLY A 61 7.29 13.33 3.04
N TYR A 62 6.52 12.76 3.97
CA TYR A 62 5.44 11.84 3.60
C TYR A 62 4.25 12.64 3.06
N GLU A 63 3.72 12.20 1.92
CA GLU A 63 2.54 12.81 1.31
C GLU A 63 1.34 11.88 1.45
N LEU A 64 0.19 12.40 1.88
CA LEU A 64 -1.04 11.60 1.95
C LEU A 64 -1.53 11.25 0.56
N VAL A 65 -1.91 9.98 0.36
CA VAL A 65 -2.39 9.48 -0.93
C VAL A 65 -3.88 9.71 -1.02
N ARG A 66 -4.30 10.53 -1.99
CA ARG A 66 -5.72 10.79 -2.25
C ARG A 66 -6.33 9.69 -3.10
N ALA A 67 -7.63 9.45 -2.91
CA ALA A 67 -8.38 8.51 -3.72
C ALA A 67 -8.42 8.92 -5.20
N GLU A 68 -8.39 10.22 -5.49
CA GLU A 68 -8.36 10.77 -6.85
C GLU A 68 -7.10 10.40 -7.64
N ASP A 69 -5.98 10.11 -6.96
CA ASP A 69 -4.75 9.62 -7.60
C ASP A 69 -4.94 8.19 -8.16
N TYR A 70 -5.98 7.48 -7.70
CA TYR A 70 -6.28 6.10 -8.04
C TYR A 70 -7.80 5.90 -8.31
N PRO A 71 -8.35 6.49 -9.39
CA PRO A 71 -9.79 6.50 -9.65
C PRO A 71 -10.39 5.10 -9.88
N ASP A 72 -9.59 4.17 -10.40
CA ASP A 72 -10.02 2.79 -10.69
C ASP A 72 -9.85 1.84 -9.48
N SER A 73 -9.56 2.39 -8.30
CA SER A 73 -9.23 1.59 -7.12
C SER A 73 -10.34 1.61 -6.07
N GLU A 74 -10.68 0.42 -5.56
CA GLU A 74 -11.74 0.22 -4.57
C GLU A 74 -11.18 0.24 -3.12
N PHE A 75 -10.30 1.19 -2.80
CA PHE A 75 -9.76 1.31 -1.45
C PHE A 75 -10.68 2.12 -0.53
N PRO A 76 -10.69 1.83 0.78
CA PRO A 76 -11.40 2.65 1.76
C PRO A 76 -10.89 4.09 1.76
N VAL A 77 -11.82 5.04 1.77
CA VAL A 77 -11.54 6.48 1.77
C VAL A 77 -12.10 7.08 3.06
N ILE A 78 -11.40 8.08 3.59
CA ILE A 78 -11.93 8.87 4.70
C ILE A 78 -13.00 9.83 4.16
N ASP A 79 -14.21 9.74 4.69
CA ASP A 79 -15.33 10.57 4.23
C ASP A 79 -15.38 11.96 4.90
N GLU A 80 -14.83 12.09 6.10
CA GLU A 80 -15.04 13.27 6.95
C GLU A 80 -13.75 13.87 7.52
N GLY A 81 -13.83 15.15 7.89
CA GLY A 81 -12.78 15.88 8.57
C GLY A 81 -11.62 16.32 7.66
N LYS A 82 -10.50 16.67 8.29
CA LYS A 82 -9.33 17.27 7.60
C LYS A 82 -8.65 16.33 6.59
N ASN A 83 -8.85 15.03 6.73
CA ASN A 83 -8.24 14.00 5.90
C ASN A 83 -9.24 13.45 4.87
N ALA A 84 -10.38 14.10 4.67
CA ALA A 84 -11.38 13.65 3.72
C ALA A 84 -10.80 13.50 2.30
N GLY A 85 -11.16 12.41 1.63
CA GLY A 85 -10.66 12.03 0.30
C GLY A 85 -9.29 11.36 0.29
N VAL A 86 -8.67 11.12 1.47
CA VAL A 86 -7.44 10.34 1.60
C VAL A 86 -7.78 8.86 1.75
N ILE A 87 -6.99 7.98 1.14
CA ILE A 87 -7.12 6.53 1.32
C ILE A 87 -6.79 6.20 2.79
N GLY A 88 -7.74 5.59 3.50
CA GLY A 88 -7.66 5.44 4.95
C GLY A 88 -8.61 4.38 5.50
N GLN A 89 -8.16 3.64 6.50
CA GLN A 89 -8.97 2.60 7.17
C GLN A 89 -8.57 2.47 8.64
N GLY A 90 -9.55 2.32 9.55
CA GLY A 90 -9.29 1.90 10.93
C GLY A 90 -8.36 2.80 11.74
N GLY A 91 -8.38 4.12 11.48
CA GLY A 91 -7.46 5.08 12.13
C GLY A 91 -6.06 5.10 11.50
N LEU A 92 -5.90 4.57 10.29
CA LEU A 92 -4.70 4.68 9.48
C LEU A 92 -4.97 5.50 8.22
N LEU A 93 -3.95 6.23 7.77
CA LEU A 93 -3.94 6.92 6.47
C LEU A 93 -2.83 6.33 5.61
N LEU A 94 -3.08 6.23 4.32
CA LEU A 94 -2.07 5.87 3.35
C LEU A 94 -1.22 7.10 3.01
N ALA A 95 0.09 6.94 3.07
CA ALA A 95 1.04 7.96 2.65
C ALA A 95 2.09 7.38 1.70
N ARG A 96 2.53 8.18 0.74
CA ARG A 96 3.70 7.91 -0.10
C ARG A 96 4.95 8.52 0.52
N ILE A 97 6.04 7.77 0.48
CA ILE A 97 7.38 8.19 0.90
C ILE A 97 8.31 8.09 -0.32
N PRO A 98 9.09 9.14 -0.64
CA PRO A 98 10.12 9.09 -1.67
C PRO A 98 11.31 8.19 -1.30
#